data_AF-A0A8D0A4E5-F1
#
_entry.id   AF-A0A8D0A4E5-F1
#
_cell.length_a   1.000
_cell.length_b   1.000
_cell.length_c   1.000
_cell.angle_alpha   90.00
_cell.angle_beta   90.00
_cell.angle_gamma   90.00
#
_symmetry.space_group_name_H-M   'P 1'
#
loop_
_entity.id
_entity.type
_entity.pdbx_description
1 polymer ?
#
loop_
_entity_poly.entity_id
_entity_poly.type
_entity_poly.pdbx_seq_one_letter_code
_entity_poly.pdbx_strand_id
1 'polypeptide(L)' 'MLLFYSYYKQATVGPCNIPRPNGFWDTRGKAKWDSWSSLGNMTKEKAMKNYVEDIQLVSPFMEN' A
#
# COMPACT_ATOMS: atom_id res chain seq x y z
N MET A 1 6.19 1.96 5.92
CA MET A 1 5.28 3.08 5.54
C MET A 1 4.69 2.95 4.13
N LEU A 2 5.47 2.62 3.09
CA LEU A 2 4.92 2.47 1.72
C LEU A 2 3.86 1.36 1.60
N LEU A 3 4.00 0.27 2.37
CA LEU A 3 3.03 -0.82 2.43
C LEU A 3 1.66 -0.40 2.99
N PHE A 4 1.66 0.36 4.09
CA PHE A 4 0.43 0.93 4.65
C PHE A 4 -0.23 1.92 3.68
N TYR A 5 0.58 2.69 2.96
CA TYR A 5 0.08 3.55 1.88
C TYR A 5 -0.57 2.73 0.76
N SER A 6 0.07 1.66 0.29
CA SER A 6 -0.48 0.84 -0.80
C SER A 6 -1.77 0.13 -0.40
N TYR A 7 -1.85 -0.45 0.80
CA TYR A 7 -3.10 -1.04 1.29
C TYR A 7 -4.21 -0.01 1.45
N TYR A 8 -3.89 1.18 1.98
CA TYR A 8 -4.87 2.26 2.08
C TYR A 8 -5.41 2.66 0.70
N LYS A 9 -4.53 2.81 -0.29
CA LYS A 9 -4.92 3.12 -1.67
C LYS A 9 -5.74 1.99 -2.29
N GLN A 10 -5.36 0.73 -2.10
CA GLN A 10 -6.11 -0.42 -2.60
C GLN A 10 -7.49 -0.55 -1.95
N ALA A 11 -7.61 -0.27 -0.65
CA ALA A 11 -8.88 -0.36 0.07
C ALA A 11 -9.86 0.78 -0.25
N THR A 12 -9.36 1.95 -0.64
CA THR A 12 -10.17 3.15 -0.91
C THR A 12 -10.45 3.37 -2.40
N VAL A 13 -9.45 3.12 -3.24
CA VAL A 13 -9.51 3.36 -4.69
C VAL A 13 -9.60 2.05 -5.48
N GLY A 14 -9.10 0.94 -4.94
CA GLY A 14 -8.98 -0.32 -5.67
C GLY A 14 -7.63 -0.46 -6.40
N PRO A 15 -7.56 -1.34 -7.43
CA PRO A 15 -6.35 -1.58 -8.20
C PRO A 15 -5.71 -0.29 -8.75
N CYS A 16 -4.38 -0.27 -8.80
CA CYS A 16 -3.63 0.88 -9.33
C CYS A 16 -4.04 1.14 -10.79
N ASN A 17 -4.62 2.32 -11.03
CA ASN A 17 -5.19 2.73 -12.31
C ASN A 17 -4.49 3.95 -12.93
N ILE A 18 -3.38 4.39 -12.33
CA ILE A 18 -2.60 5.53 -12.80
C ILE A 18 -1.32 5.05 -13.49
N PRO A 19 -0.82 5.77 -14.52
CA PRO A 19 0.45 5.43 -15.16
C PRO A 19 1.63 5.63 -14.19
N ARG A 20 2.71 4.89 -14.42
CA ARG A 20 3.93 5.01 -13.64
C ARG A 20 4.54 6.41 -13.79
N PRO A 21 4.99 7.07 -12.71
CA PRO A 21 5.70 8.34 -12.81
C PRO A 21 6.97 8.23 -13.66
N ASN A 22 7.10 9.13 -14.65
CA ASN A 22 8.20 9.12 -15.63
C ASN A 22 9.43 9.96 -15.20
N GLY A 23 9.31 10.80 -14.17
CA GLY A 23 10.40 11.67 -13.71
C GLY A 23 11.47 10.89 -12.93
N PHE A 24 12.72 10.91 -13.42
CA PHE A 24 13.85 10.24 -12.75
C PHE A 24 14.13 10.78 -11.33
N TRP A 25 13.82 12.06 -11.09
CA TRP A 25 13.98 12.71 -9.79
C TRP A 25 12.87 12.36 -8.78
N ASP A 26 11.72 11.85 -9.22
CA ASP A 26 10.60 11.49 -8.34
C ASP A 26 10.70 10.04 -7.83
N THR A 27 11.78 9.77 -7.09
CA THR A 27 12.04 8.44 -6.50
C THR A 27 10.95 8.05 -5.49
N ARG A 28 10.38 9.02 -4.76
CA ARG A 28 9.34 8.80 -3.76
C ARG A 28 7.99 8.48 -4.39
N GLY A 29 7.56 9.23 -5.40
CA GLY A 29 6.33 8.95 -6.13
C GLY A 29 6.41 7.61 -6.85
N LYS A 30 7.55 7.30 -7.46
CA LYS A 30 7.82 6.00 -8.07
C LYS A 30 7.73 4.85 -7.07
N ALA A 31 8.35 4.97 -5.89
CA ALA A 31 8.27 3.93 -4.86
C ALA A 31 6.84 3.72 -4.33
N LYS A 32 6.06 4.80 -4.16
CA LYS A 32 4.64 4.72 -3.82
C LYS A 32 3.83 4.02 -4.90
N TRP A 33 4.04 4.40 -6.16
CA TRP A 33 3.37 3.79 -7.29
C TRP A 33 3.71 2.30 -7.41
N ASP A 34 5.00 1.96 -7.35
CA ASP A 34 5.49 0.57 -7.43
C ASP A 34 4.85 -0.28 -6.31
N SER A 35 4.77 0.26 -5.08
CA SER A 35 4.13 -0.43 -3.93
C SER A 35 2.62 -0.65 -4.08
N TRP A 36 1.90 0.26 -4.75
CA TRP A 36 0.46 0.13 -4.98
C TRP A 36 0.17 -0.76 -6.19
N SER A 37 0.93 -0.58 -7.28
CA SER A 37 0.84 -1.42 -8.48
C SER A 37 1.13 -2.89 -8.19
N SER A 38 2.03 -3.20 -7.25
CA SER A 38 2.35 -4.58 -6.88
C SER A 38 1.19 -5.32 -6.20
N LEU A 39 0.16 -4.63 -5.69
CA LEU A 39 -1.03 -5.26 -5.10
C LEU A 39 -2.00 -5.79 -6.16
N GLY A 40 -1.88 -5.36 -7.41
CA GLY A 40 -2.70 -5.83 -8.54
C GLY A 40 -4.20 -5.77 -8.26
N ASN A 41 -4.87 -6.92 -8.39
CA ASN A 41 -6.31 -7.07 -8.23
C ASN A 41 -6.76 -7.42 -6.80
N MET A 42 -5.94 -7.13 -5.79
CA MET A 42 -6.27 -7.37 -4.39
C MET A 42 -7.61 -6.70 -4.02
N THR A 43 -8.51 -7.45 -3.39
CA THR A 43 -9.80 -6.89 -2.98
C THR A 43 -9.65 -5.92 -1.81
N LYS A 44 -10.66 -5.08 -1.62
CA LYS A 44 -10.72 -4.12 -0.51
C LYS A 44 -10.59 -4.81 0.84
N GLU A 45 -11.30 -5.91 1.05
CA GLU A 45 -11.31 -6.67 2.30
C GLU A 45 -9.93 -7.25 2.59
N LYS A 46 -9.26 -7.77 1.55
CA LYS A 46 -7.91 -8.33 1.70
C LYS A 46 -6.89 -7.24 2.01
N ALA A 47 -6.99 -6.08 1.39
CA ALA A 47 -6.12 -4.93 1.67
C ALA A 47 -6.29 -4.43 3.11
N MET A 48 -7.53 -4.32 3.61
CA MET A 48 -7.80 -3.93 5.00
C MET A 48 -7.27 -4.95 6.00
N LYS A 49 -7.49 -6.25 5.74
CA LYS A 49 -6.97 -7.33 6.59
C LYS A 49 -5.45 -7.28 6.69
N ASN A 50 -4.76 -7.22 5.55
CA ASN A 50 -3.30 -7.15 5.52
C ASN A 50 -2.76 -5.89 6.22
N TYR A 51 -3.47 -4.75 6.14
CA TYR A 51 -3.09 -3.54 6.88
C TYR A 51 -3.07 -3.77 8.39
N VAL A 52 -4.07 -4.47 8.93
CA VAL A 52 -4.16 -4.79 10.36
C VAL A 52 -3.13 -5.85 10.78
N GLU A 53 -2.92 -6.88 9.96
CA GLU A 53 -1.89 -7.89 10.23
C GLU A 53 -0.49 -7.27 10.29
N ASP A 54 -0.17 -6.41 9.31
CA ASP A 54 1.16 -5.80 9.23
C ASP A 54 1.37 -4.72 10.31
N ILE A 55 0.32 -4.01 10.76
CA ILE A 55 0.46 -3.04 11.84
C ILE A 55 0.71 -3.73 13.19
N GLN A 56 0.09 -4.89 13.42
CA GLN A 56 0.34 -5.72 14.61
C GLN A 56 1.79 -6.22 14.65
N LEU A 57 2.33 -6.61 13.50
CA LEU A 57 3.74 -7.04 13.40
C LEU A 57 4.72 -5.89 13.67
N VAL A 58 4.41 -4.68 13.18
CA VAL A 58 5.28 -3.51 13.34
C VAL A 58 5.16 -2.90 14.75
N SER A 59 4.00 -3.03 15.40
CA SER A 59 3.75 -2.51 16.74
C SER A 59 3.28 -3.62 17.68
N PRO A 60 4.20 -4.49 18.16
CA PRO A 60 3.88 -5.57 19.09
C PRO A 60 3.47 -5.10 20.50
N PHE A 61 3.37 -3.78 20.74
CA PHE A 61 3.13 -3.19 22.06
C PHE A 61 1.67 -2.79 22.32
N MET A 62 0.74 -3.03 21.39
CA MET A 62 -0.66 -2.64 21.55
C MET A 62 -1.54 -3.68 22.27
N GLU A 63 -0.94 -4.74 22.86
CA GLU A 63 -1.63 -5.77 23.66
C GLU A 63 -1.29 -5.72 25.17
N ASN A 64 -1.18 -4.53 25.78
CA ASN A 64 -1.19 -4.38 27.25
C ASN A 64 -2.36 -3.52 27.72
#